data_AF-A0A944JWE1-F1
#
_entry.id   AF-A0A944JWE1-F1
#
_cell.length_a   1.000
_cell.length_b   1.000
_cell.length_c   1.000
_cell.angle_alpha   90.00
_cell.angle_beta   90.00
_cell.angle_gamma   90.00
#
_symmetry.space_group_name_H-M   'P 1'
#
loop_
_entity.id
_entity.type
_entity.pdbx_description
1 polymer ?
#
loop_
_entity_poly.entity_id
_entity_poly.type
_entity_poly.pdbx_seq_one_letter_code
_entity_poly.pdbx_strand_id
1 'polypeptide(L)'
;MHRPAALVAAGLAAGLLALTSCGTTHAGAGAGAAGTPSAPSAPASATADPSAAAAAARASHDKAFPEVAARCAGSATATATATATATDSDSDSDSGGPAALPTDPEAAKHAENNAFKQKSALTPEARCRGEAHAQRIKKALAGPGVAAPATEADLVAALTGLGYEPGNGNVYRTGGALGFSYLVPGTGPCVTGWLGSPAKVEAHGMYMEGGCMEPRGGH
;
A
#
# COMPACT_ATOMS: atom_id res chain seq x y z
N MET A 1 -56.30 -22.84 -8.23
CA MET A 1 -56.01 -23.02 -9.67
C MET A 1 -54.49 -22.97 -9.84
N HIS A 2 -53.94 -24.10 -10.29
CA HIS A 2 -52.57 -24.42 -10.73
C HIS A 2 -51.34 -23.60 -10.24
N ARG A 3 -50.57 -24.24 -9.36
CA ARG A 3 -49.11 -24.07 -9.20
C ARG A 3 -48.37 -24.91 -10.27
N PRO A 4 -47.11 -24.56 -10.58
CA PRO A 4 -46.10 -25.61 -10.71
C PRO A 4 -44.91 -25.40 -9.77
N ALA A 5 -44.47 -26.53 -9.20
CA ALA A 5 -43.23 -26.74 -8.49
C ALA A 5 -42.17 -27.31 -9.45
N ALA A 6 -40.90 -26.99 -9.24
CA ALA A 6 -39.73 -27.72 -9.75
C ALA A 6 -38.54 -27.32 -8.86
N LEU A 7 -38.02 -28.20 -8.00
CA LEU A 7 -37.15 -29.37 -8.19
C LEU A 7 -35.68 -29.03 -7.92
N VAL A 8 -35.10 -29.87 -7.08
CA VAL A 8 -33.82 -29.80 -6.35
C VAL A 8 -32.64 -30.18 -7.26
N ALA A 9 -31.46 -29.59 -7.03
CA ALA A 9 -30.18 -30.25 -7.31
C ALA A 9 -29.13 -29.86 -6.26
N ALA A 10 -28.82 -30.82 -5.38
CA ALA A 10 -27.69 -30.77 -4.47
C ALA A 10 -26.43 -31.24 -5.21
N GLY A 11 -25.34 -30.47 -5.11
CA GLY A 11 -24.01 -30.85 -5.61
C GLY A 11 -23.03 -30.95 -4.45
N LEU A 12 -22.84 -32.17 -3.94
CA LEU A 12 -21.79 -32.55 -3.00
C LEU A 12 -20.54 -32.91 -3.81
N ALA A 13 -19.45 -32.17 -3.65
CA ALA A 13 -18.14 -32.60 -4.14
C ALA A 13 -17.15 -32.55 -2.97
N ALA A 14 -16.97 -33.71 -2.34
CA ALA A 14 -15.88 -33.99 -1.42
C ALA A 14 -14.63 -34.28 -2.25
N GLY A 15 -13.57 -33.49 -2.05
CA GLY A 15 -12.23 -33.75 -2.58
C GLY A 15 -11.26 -33.95 -1.42
N LEU A 16 -11.13 -35.21 -0.96
CA LEU A 16 -9.97 -35.64 -0.18
C LEU A 16 -8.76 -35.75 -1.12
N LEU A 17 -7.70 -35.02 -0.81
CA LEU A 17 -6.35 -35.33 -1.30
C LEU A 17 -5.44 -35.43 -0.08
N ALA A 18 -5.02 -36.66 0.17
CA ALA A 18 -4.12 -37.05 1.23
C ALA A 18 -2.67 -37.11 0.71
N LEU A 19 -1.75 -36.86 1.65
CA LEU A 19 -0.35 -37.33 1.72
C LEU A 19 0.70 -36.59 0.88
N THR A 20 1.60 -35.90 1.57
CA THR A 20 2.99 -36.37 1.67
C THR A 20 3.63 -35.96 3.00
N SER A 21 4.18 -36.97 3.66
CA SER A 21 4.95 -36.97 4.90
C SER A 21 6.37 -36.45 4.69
N CYS A 22 6.89 -35.68 5.64
CA CYS A 22 8.33 -35.68 5.95
C CYS A 22 8.49 -35.89 7.45
N GLY A 23 8.81 -37.13 7.82
CA GLY A 23 9.13 -37.53 9.17
C GLY A 23 10.57 -37.16 9.52
N THR A 24 10.77 -36.61 10.71
CA THR A 24 12.09 -36.53 11.34
C THR A 24 12.26 -37.72 12.27
N THR A 25 13.22 -38.57 11.92
CA THR A 25 13.71 -39.70 12.71
C THR A 25 14.33 -39.21 14.02
N HIS A 26 13.80 -39.66 15.17
CA HIS A 26 14.58 -39.75 16.41
C HIS A 26 15.08 -41.19 16.54
N ALA A 27 16.36 -41.40 16.28
CA ALA A 27 17.04 -42.65 16.57
C ALA A 27 18.22 -42.38 17.53
N GLY A 28 18.23 -43.14 18.62
CA GLY A 28 19.46 -43.66 19.21
C GLY A 28 20.17 -42.79 20.23
N ALA A 29 19.83 -42.98 21.51
CA ALA A 29 20.83 -42.90 22.57
C ALA A 29 21.60 -44.23 22.62
N GLY A 30 22.94 -44.17 22.58
CA GLY A 30 23.78 -45.20 23.20
C GLY A 30 24.90 -45.80 22.35
N ALA A 31 26.11 -45.27 22.59
CA ALA A 31 27.42 -45.93 22.54
C ALA A 31 28.06 -46.26 21.17
N GLY A 32 29.19 -45.58 20.90
CA GLY A 32 30.16 -45.98 19.88
C GLY A 32 31.10 -44.84 19.48
N ALA A 33 32.31 -44.83 20.03
CA ALA A 33 33.38 -43.91 19.64
C ALA A 33 33.85 -44.14 18.19
N ALA A 34 34.00 -43.07 17.39
CA ALA A 34 35.07 -42.85 16.41
C ALA A 34 34.74 -41.67 15.45
N GLY A 35 35.67 -40.73 15.34
CA GLY A 35 35.95 -39.85 14.19
C GLY A 35 34.79 -39.10 13.53
N THR A 36 34.62 -37.82 13.85
CA THR A 36 33.72 -36.91 13.11
C THR A 36 34.39 -36.45 11.80
N PRO A 37 33.84 -36.74 10.61
CA PRO A 37 34.16 -35.98 9.41
C PRO A 37 33.46 -34.63 9.47
N SER A 38 34.17 -33.56 9.09
CA SER A 38 33.65 -32.20 9.01
C SER A 38 32.40 -32.15 8.14
N ALA A 39 31.26 -31.79 8.73
CA ALA A 39 30.05 -31.49 7.99
C ALA A 39 30.26 -30.23 7.14
N PRO A 40 29.76 -30.17 5.89
CA PRO A 40 29.77 -28.94 5.13
C PRO A 40 28.92 -27.90 5.85
N SER A 41 29.52 -26.73 6.09
CA SER A 41 28.85 -25.55 6.64
C SER A 41 27.56 -25.29 5.87
N ALA A 42 26.44 -25.22 6.59
CA ALA A 42 25.18 -24.76 6.03
C ALA A 42 25.42 -23.40 5.34
N PRO A 43 24.89 -23.18 4.12
CA PRO A 43 25.04 -21.88 3.48
C PRO A 43 24.40 -20.83 4.39
N ALA A 44 25.17 -19.78 4.68
CA ALA A 44 24.68 -18.61 5.39
C ALA A 44 23.40 -18.13 4.69
N SER A 45 22.34 -17.92 5.47
CA SER A 45 21.09 -17.33 5.00
C SER A 45 21.42 -16.08 4.18
N ALA A 46 21.29 -16.18 2.86
CA ALA A 46 21.49 -15.05 1.96
C ALA A 46 20.42 -14.01 2.32
N THR A 47 20.83 -12.94 3.00
CA THR A 47 19.99 -11.77 3.21
C THR A 47 19.66 -11.21 1.84
N ALA A 48 18.39 -11.31 1.44
CA ALA A 48 17.93 -10.82 0.16
C ALA A 48 18.31 -9.35 -0.02
N ASP A 49 18.80 -9.00 -1.20
CA ASP A 49 19.10 -7.62 -1.57
C ASP A 49 17.80 -6.79 -1.53
N PRO A 50 17.71 -5.75 -0.69
CA PRO A 50 16.51 -4.92 -0.57
C PRO A 50 16.13 -4.24 -1.88
N SER A 51 17.10 -3.96 -2.77
CA SER A 51 16.83 -3.38 -4.08
C SER A 51 16.15 -4.38 -5.03
N ALA A 52 16.56 -5.64 -4.99
CA ALA A 52 15.94 -6.71 -5.75
C ALA A 52 14.52 -7.01 -5.26
N ALA A 53 14.30 -6.96 -3.94
CA ALA A 53 12.97 -7.11 -3.35
C ALA A 53 12.04 -5.96 -3.77
N ALA A 54 12.52 -4.71 -3.74
CA ALA A 54 11.74 -3.55 -4.21
C ALA A 54 11.38 -3.64 -5.70
N ALA A 55 12.33 -4.07 -6.55
CA ALA A 55 12.08 -4.27 -7.98
C ALA A 55 11.03 -5.38 -8.23
N ALA A 56 11.10 -6.49 -7.51
CA ALA A 56 10.12 -7.58 -7.63
C ALA A 56 8.73 -7.16 -7.15
N ALA A 57 8.65 -6.38 -6.07
CA ALA A 57 7.39 -5.84 -5.57
C ALA A 57 6.76 -4.87 -6.58
N ARG A 58 7.58 -4.02 -7.22
CA ARG A 58 7.15 -3.12 -8.30
C ARG A 58 6.65 -3.88 -9.53
N ALA A 59 7.36 -4.92 -9.96
CA ALA A 59 6.92 -5.76 -11.08
C ALA A 59 5.59 -6.46 -10.79
N SER A 60 5.41 -6.94 -9.55
CA SER A 60 4.16 -7.56 -9.10
C SER A 60 3.00 -6.55 -9.09
N HIS A 61 3.27 -5.32 -8.63
CA HIS A 61 2.32 -4.21 -8.71
C HIS A 61 1.93 -3.90 -10.17
N ASP A 62 2.90 -3.80 -11.08
CA ASP A 62 2.64 -3.45 -12.48
C ASP A 62 1.80 -4.50 -13.21
N LYS A 63 1.99 -5.76 -12.83
CA LYS A 63 1.14 -6.86 -13.28
C LYS A 63 -0.29 -6.73 -12.76
N ALA A 64 -0.49 -6.28 -11.52
CA ALA A 64 -1.81 -6.12 -10.91
C ALA A 64 -2.54 -4.86 -11.42
N PHE A 65 -1.79 -3.80 -11.76
CA PHE A 65 -2.33 -2.50 -12.16
C PHE A 65 -1.69 -2.00 -13.47
N PRO A 66 -1.93 -2.70 -14.60
CA PRO A 66 -1.27 -2.38 -15.87
C PRO A 66 -1.59 -0.97 -16.37
N GLU A 67 -2.80 -0.45 -16.11
CA GLU A 67 -3.19 0.90 -16.49
C GLU A 67 -2.46 1.99 -15.69
N VAL A 68 -2.14 1.71 -14.42
CA VAL A 68 -1.34 2.62 -13.57
C VAL A 68 0.11 2.60 -14.04
N ALA A 69 0.66 1.41 -14.32
CA ALA A 69 2.01 1.26 -14.83
C ALA A 69 2.20 1.98 -16.17
N ALA A 70 1.26 1.81 -17.10
CA ALA A 70 1.28 2.47 -18.40
C ALA A 70 1.25 4.01 -18.27
N ARG A 71 0.42 4.54 -17.36
CA ARG A 71 0.33 5.99 -17.12
C ARG A 71 1.60 6.59 -16.53
N CYS A 72 2.29 5.84 -15.66
CA CYS A 72 3.47 6.32 -14.94
C CYS A 72 4.79 5.85 -15.57
N ALA A 73 4.75 5.31 -16.78
CA ALA A 73 5.94 5.01 -17.54
C ALA A 73 6.77 6.29 -17.75
N GLY A 74 8.03 6.27 -17.33
CA GLY A 74 8.96 7.42 -17.47
C GLY A 74 8.99 8.41 -16.31
N SER A 75 8.10 8.31 -15.31
CA SER A 75 8.12 9.19 -14.13
C SER A 75 9.40 9.04 -13.28
N ALA A 76 10.11 7.92 -13.40
CA ALA A 76 11.39 7.69 -12.74
C ALA A 76 12.56 8.50 -13.35
N THR A 77 12.48 8.84 -14.64
CA THR A 77 13.59 9.48 -15.39
C THR A 77 13.60 11.01 -15.22
N ALA A 78 12.50 11.61 -14.77
CA ALA A 78 12.38 13.05 -14.57
C ALA A 78 13.39 13.62 -13.54
N THR A 79 13.88 12.80 -12.60
CA THR A 79 14.93 13.21 -11.65
C THR A 79 16.32 13.31 -12.30
N ALA A 80 16.62 12.52 -13.35
CA ALA A 80 17.95 12.51 -13.96
C ALA A 80 18.22 13.72 -14.86
N THR A 81 17.18 14.33 -15.45
CA THR A 81 17.33 15.48 -16.36
C THR A 81 17.33 16.82 -15.63
N ALA A 82 16.75 16.90 -14.42
CA ALA A 82 16.63 18.16 -13.66
C ALA A 82 17.97 18.65 -13.06
N THR A 83 19.04 17.86 -13.10
CA THR A 83 20.37 18.27 -12.60
C THR A 83 21.25 18.94 -13.67
N ALA A 84 20.85 18.94 -14.95
CA ALA A 84 21.73 19.40 -16.04
C ALA A 84 21.50 20.85 -16.52
N THR A 85 20.43 21.53 -16.10
CA THR A 85 20.19 22.91 -16.54
C THR A 85 19.46 23.72 -15.47
N ALA A 86 20.22 24.42 -14.64
CA ALA A 86 19.70 25.52 -13.83
C ALA A 86 20.68 26.70 -13.93
N THR A 87 20.59 27.42 -15.04
CA THR A 87 21.04 28.81 -15.15
C THR A 87 19.83 29.65 -15.53
N ASP A 88 19.67 30.74 -14.80
CA ASP A 88 18.86 31.95 -15.05
C ASP A 88 17.36 31.99 -14.70
N SER A 89 17.10 32.75 -13.62
CA SER A 89 16.34 34.02 -13.59
C SER A 89 14.93 34.02 -14.19
N ASP A 90 13.90 33.97 -13.33
CA ASP A 90 13.10 35.14 -12.92
C ASP A 90 11.82 34.72 -12.16
N SER A 91 11.61 35.41 -11.04
CA SER A 91 10.34 35.81 -10.39
C SER A 91 9.26 34.78 -10.02
N ASP A 92 8.97 34.80 -8.71
CA ASP A 92 7.72 34.45 -8.03
C ASP A 92 7.17 33.02 -8.18
N SER A 93 7.70 32.10 -7.36
CA SER A 93 6.88 31.07 -6.70
C SER A 93 7.66 30.37 -5.58
N ASP A 94 7.17 30.62 -4.37
CA ASP A 94 7.37 29.89 -3.12
C ASP A 94 7.54 28.38 -3.35
N SER A 95 8.80 27.92 -3.37
CA SER A 95 9.17 26.50 -3.53
C SER A 95 10.13 26.12 -2.41
N GLY A 96 9.68 25.17 -1.60
CA GLY A 96 10.39 24.62 -0.45
C GLY A 96 11.82 24.15 -0.74
N GLY A 97 12.78 25.02 -0.43
CA GLY A 97 14.11 24.60 0.05
C GLY A 97 14.01 23.98 1.46
N PRO A 98 15.13 23.52 2.06
CA PRO A 98 15.13 22.96 3.41
C PRO A 98 14.40 23.95 4.31
N ALA A 99 13.26 23.50 4.86
CA ALA A 99 12.25 24.37 5.46
C ALA A 99 12.93 25.45 6.31
N ALA A 100 12.87 26.70 5.85
CA ALA A 100 13.27 27.81 6.67
C ALA A 100 12.43 27.69 7.94
N LEU A 101 13.09 27.48 9.08
CA LEU A 101 12.41 27.38 10.37
C LEU A 101 11.48 28.59 10.48
N PRO A 102 10.20 28.40 10.84
CA PRO A 102 9.31 29.53 11.02
C PRO A 102 9.98 30.54 11.95
N THR A 103 10.24 31.75 11.44
CA THR A 103 10.87 32.82 12.21
C THR A 103 9.89 33.44 13.21
N ASP A 104 8.61 33.13 13.06
CA ASP A 104 7.57 33.38 14.04
C ASP A 104 7.60 32.29 15.14
N PRO A 105 7.86 32.66 16.41
CA PRO A 105 7.89 31.73 17.54
C PRO A 105 6.60 30.91 17.71
N GLU A 106 5.44 31.47 17.37
CA GLU A 106 4.16 30.74 17.47
C GLU A 106 4.06 29.68 16.36
N ALA A 107 4.43 30.01 15.12
CA ALA A 107 4.49 29.04 14.03
C ALA A 107 5.52 27.93 14.28
N ALA A 108 6.66 28.24 14.91
CA ALA A 108 7.65 27.23 15.30
C ALA A 108 7.09 26.25 16.35
N LYS A 109 6.44 26.76 17.39
CA LYS A 109 5.76 25.95 18.41
C LYS A 109 4.64 25.08 17.83
N HIS A 110 3.86 25.63 16.89
CA HIS A 110 2.84 24.87 16.18
C HIS A 110 3.43 23.80 15.24
N ALA A 111 4.59 24.04 14.64
CA ALA A 111 5.29 23.08 13.81
C ALA A 111 5.84 21.91 14.65
N GLU A 112 6.41 22.18 15.83
CA GLU A 112 6.83 21.15 16.78
C GLU A 112 5.66 20.29 17.25
N ASN A 113 4.54 20.91 17.58
CA ASN A 113 3.35 20.17 18.03
C ASN A 113 2.73 19.30 16.93
N ASN A 114 2.94 19.59 15.65
CA ASN A 114 2.39 18.80 14.53
C ASN A 114 3.41 17.85 13.90
N ALA A 115 4.59 17.65 14.52
CA ALA A 115 5.61 16.73 14.01
C ALA A 115 5.07 15.30 13.78
N PHE A 116 4.14 14.85 14.63
CA PHE A 116 3.47 13.55 14.49
C PHE A 116 2.68 13.40 13.17
N LYS A 117 2.27 14.51 12.53
CA LYS A 117 1.56 14.51 11.23
C LYS A 117 2.50 14.56 10.02
N GLN A 118 3.82 14.60 10.22
CA GLN A 118 4.76 14.63 9.12
C GLN A 118 4.68 13.34 8.29
N LYS A 119 4.68 13.52 6.97
CA LYS A 119 4.62 12.44 5.98
C LYS A 119 5.98 12.29 5.32
N SER A 120 6.35 11.07 4.96
CA SER A 120 7.54 10.84 4.15
C SER A 120 7.42 11.50 2.77
N ALA A 121 8.55 11.94 2.22
CA ALA A 121 8.58 12.45 0.86
C ALA A 121 8.36 11.31 -0.14
N LEU A 122 7.49 11.53 -1.12
CA LEU A 122 7.30 10.62 -2.24
C LEU A 122 8.33 10.91 -3.33
N THR A 123 8.95 9.86 -3.88
CA THR A 123 9.66 9.95 -5.15
C THR A 123 8.68 10.34 -6.26
N PRO A 124 9.15 10.95 -7.38
CA PRO A 124 8.25 11.32 -8.49
C PRO A 124 7.44 10.13 -9.02
N GLU A 125 8.06 8.95 -9.06
CA GLU A 125 7.39 7.74 -9.49
C GLU A 125 6.30 7.29 -8.51
N ALA A 126 6.61 7.24 -7.21
CA ALA A 126 5.64 6.87 -6.18
C ALA A 126 4.48 7.86 -6.14
N ARG A 127 4.75 9.15 -6.36
CA ARG A 127 3.72 10.19 -6.49
C ARG A 127 2.79 9.92 -7.68
N CYS A 128 3.34 9.71 -8.88
CA CYS A 128 2.51 9.42 -10.06
C CYS A 128 1.60 8.22 -9.82
N ARG A 129 2.15 7.12 -9.29
CA ARG A 129 1.41 5.88 -9.04
C ARG A 129 0.33 6.09 -7.98
N GLY A 130 0.67 6.75 -6.88
CA GLY A 130 -0.28 7.10 -5.83
C GLY A 130 -1.45 7.92 -6.38
N GLU A 131 -1.17 8.98 -7.14
CA GLU A 131 -2.19 9.83 -7.75
C GLU A 131 -3.07 9.06 -8.76
N ALA A 132 -2.47 8.15 -9.54
CA ALA A 132 -3.22 7.30 -10.46
C ALA A 132 -4.19 6.37 -9.71
N HIS A 133 -3.78 5.77 -8.58
CA HIS A 133 -4.68 5.00 -7.72
C HIS A 133 -5.76 5.86 -7.08
N ALA A 134 -5.41 7.05 -6.57
CA ALA A 134 -6.37 7.97 -5.98
C ALA A 134 -7.48 8.33 -6.99
N GLN A 135 -7.11 8.61 -8.25
CA GLN A 135 -8.06 8.90 -9.32
C GLN A 135 -8.88 7.68 -9.71
N ARG A 136 -8.28 6.49 -9.79
CA ARG A 136 -8.97 5.22 -10.06
C ARG A 136 -10.06 4.96 -9.02
N ILE A 137 -9.70 5.03 -7.73
CA ILE A 137 -10.62 4.82 -6.62
C ILE A 137 -11.71 5.90 -6.62
N LYS A 138 -11.35 7.18 -6.75
CA LYS A 138 -12.32 8.28 -6.77
C LYS A 138 -13.35 8.11 -7.88
N LYS A 139 -12.90 7.75 -9.09
CA LYS A 139 -13.80 7.50 -10.23
C LYS A 139 -14.75 6.33 -9.95
N ALA A 140 -14.24 5.27 -9.34
CA ALA A 140 -15.02 4.06 -9.07
C ALA A 140 -16.00 4.21 -7.90
N LEU A 141 -15.74 5.09 -6.93
CA LEU A 141 -16.58 5.25 -5.74
C LEU A 141 -17.45 6.51 -5.75
N ALA A 142 -17.06 7.52 -6.52
CA ALA A 142 -17.70 8.85 -6.53
C ALA A 142 -17.75 9.47 -7.93
N GLY A 143 -17.63 8.66 -8.99
CA GLY A 143 -17.78 9.10 -10.36
C GLY A 143 -19.24 9.47 -10.71
N PRO A 144 -19.47 10.23 -11.79
CA PRO A 144 -20.82 10.52 -12.26
C PRO A 144 -21.62 9.23 -12.52
N GLY A 145 -22.83 9.15 -11.97
CA GLY A 145 -23.70 7.97 -12.12
C GLY A 145 -23.31 6.77 -11.25
N VAL A 146 -22.29 6.89 -10.40
CA VAL A 146 -21.89 5.85 -9.44
C VAL A 146 -22.66 6.06 -8.14
N ALA A 147 -23.30 5.00 -7.64
CA ALA A 147 -23.85 4.98 -6.30
C ALA A 147 -22.71 4.81 -5.29
N ALA A 148 -22.54 5.78 -4.39
CA ALA A 148 -21.53 5.70 -3.35
C ALA A 148 -21.86 4.55 -2.36
N PRO A 149 -20.85 3.84 -1.85
CA PRO A 149 -21.02 2.86 -0.77
C PRO A 149 -21.76 3.46 0.43
N ALA A 150 -22.73 2.72 0.97
CA ALA A 150 -23.54 3.17 2.12
C ALA A 150 -22.97 2.70 3.46
N THR A 151 -22.30 1.55 3.48
CA THR A 151 -21.71 0.95 4.67
C THR A 151 -20.21 0.72 4.52
N GLU A 152 -19.52 0.49 5.65
CA GLU A 152 -18.11 0.10 5.64
C GLU A 152 -17.90 -1.22 4.88
N ALA A 153 -18.82 -2.17 5.00
CA ALA A 153 -18.78 -3.43 4.27
C ALA A 153 -18.89 -3.23 2.75
N ASP A 154 -19.79 -2.36 2.29
CA ASP A 154 -19.92 -2.02 0.87
C ASP A 154 -18.63 -1.36 0.35
N LEU A 155 -18.02 -0.49 1.16
CA LEU A 155 -16.77 0.18 0.80
C LEU A 155 -15.60 -0.82 0.72
N VAL A 156 -15.49 -1.73 1.69
CA VAL A 156 -14.51 -2.82 1.64
C VAL A 156 -14.71 -3.66 0.37
N ALA A 157 -15.95 -4.09 0.09
CA ALA A 157 -16.25 -4.89 -1.10
C ALA A 157 -15.91 -4.15 -2.41
N ALA A 158 -16.22 -2.86 -2.49
CA ALA A 158 -15.90 -2.04 -3.66
C ALA A 158 -14.39 -1.88 -3.85
N LEU A 159 -13.63 -1.65 -2.77
CA LEU A 159 -12.17 -1.52 -2.82
C LEU A 159 -11.50 -2.86 -3.16
N THR A 160 -11.94 -3.97 -2.59
CA THR A 160 -11.45 -5.31 -2.94
C THR A 160 -11.74 -5.65 -4.39
N GLY A 161 -12.94 -5.31 -4.90
CA GLY A 161 -13.28 -5.47 -6.33
C GLY A 161 -12.39 -4.65 -7.28
N LEU A 162 -11.74 -3.61 -6.78
CA LEU A 162 -10.77 -2.81 -7.52
C LEU A 162 -9.31 -3.31 -7.38
N GLY A 163 -9.07 -4.34 -6.57
CA GLY A 163 -7.75 -4.92 -6.28
C GLY A 163 -7.08 -4.41 -5.00
N TYR A 164 -7.80 -3.68 -4.14
CA TYR A 164 -7.26 -3.19 -2.86
C TYR A 164 -7.66 -4.12 -1.71
N GLU A 165 -6.74 -5.02 -1.35
CA GLU A 165 -6.96 -6.02 -0.32
C GLU A 165 -7.04 -5.42 1.09
N PRO A 166 -7.97 -5.88 1.96
CA PRO A 166 -8.11 -5.39 3.33
C PRO A 166 -6.83 -5.49 4.16
N GLY A 167 -5.92 -6.43 3.86
CA GLY A 167 -4.63 -6.55 4.54
C GLY A 167 -3.68 -5.37 4.33
N ASN A 168 -3.95 -4.50 3.35
CA ASN A 168 -3.11 -3.36 2.99
C ASN A 168 -3.65 -2.02 3.52
N GLY A 169 -4.76 -2.02 4.27
CA GLY A 169 -5.37 -0.77 4.70
C GLY A 169 -6.55 -0.95 5.65
N ASN A 170 -7.27 0.13 5.88
CA ASN A 170 -8.42 0.16 6.76
C ASN A 170 -9.54 0.98 6.14
N VAL A 171 -10.77 0.53 6.38
CA VAL A 171 -12.00 1.30 6.16
C VAL A 171 -12.53 1.72 7.52
N TYR A 172 -13.04 2.94 7.62
CA TYR A 172 -13.53 3.51 8.87
C TYR A 172 -14.61 4.55 8.61
N ARG A 173 -15.35 4.91 9.66
CA ARG A 173 -16.26 6.04 9.67
C ARG A 173 -15.72 7.16 10.55
N THR A 174 -15.79 8.40 10.08
CA THR A 174 -15.42 9.59 10.85
C THR A 174 -16.40 10.71 10.53
N GLY A 175 -17.03 11.31 11.56
CA GLY A 175 -17.99 12.38 11.36
C GLY A 175 -19.18 12.01 10.47
N GLY A 176 -19.61 10.74 10.50
CA GLY A 176 -20.69 10.22 9.66
C GLY A 176 -20.29 9.87 8.21
N ALA A 177 -19.12 10.29 7.74
CA ALA A 177 -18.61 9.94 6.41
C ALA A 177 -17.79 8.64 6.45
N LEU A 178 -17.93 7.82 5.41
CA LEU A 178 -17.03 6.69 5.18
C LEU A 178 -15.68 7.20 4.70
N GLY A 179 -14.61 6.60 5.20
CA GLY A 179 -13.25 6.87 4.81
C GLY A 179 -12.43 5.59 4.73
N PHE A 180 -11.27 5.71 4.10
CA PHE A 180 -10.34 4.61 3.96
C PHE A 180 -8.91 5.12 3.90
N SER A 181 -7.97 4.25 4.24
CA SER A 181 -6.54 4.50 4.07
C SER A 181 -5.82 3.19 3.74
N TYR A 182 -5.09 3.16 2.62
CA TYR A 182 -4.40 1.97 2.14
C TYR A 182 -2.97 2.29 1.73
N LEU A 183 -2.05 1.36 2.02
CA LEU A 183 -0.72 1.33 1.42
C LEU A 183 -0.83 0.69 0.04
N VAL A 184 -0.31 1.35 -0.99
CA VAL A 184 -0.24 0.75 -2.33
C VAL A 184 0.93 -0.25 -2.35
N PRO A 185 0.66 -1.56 -2.52
CA PRO A 185 1.69 -2.58 -2.43
C PRO A 185 2.78 -2.37 -3.48
N GLY A 186 4.04 -2.54 -3.09
CA GLY A 186 5.19 -2.52 -4.01
C GLY A 186 5.57 -1.16 -4.59
N THR A 187 4.83 -0.08 -4.30
CA THR A 187 5.15 1.27 -4.79
C THR A 187 5.35 2.29 -3.67
N GLY A 188 4.83 2.01 -2.47
CA GLY A 188 5.11 2.76 -1.25
C GLY A 188 4.26 3.99 -0.90
N PRO A 189 3.40 4.58 -1.77
CA PRO A 189 2.51 5.66 -1.35
C PRO A 189 1.31 5.10 -0.58
N CYS A 190 0.76 5.93 0.28
CA CYS A 190 -0.55 5.76 0.88
C CYS A 190 -1.62 6.44 0.01
N VAL A 191 -2.81 5.86 -0.05
CA VAL A 191 -4.00 6.48 -0.64
C VAL A 191 -5.08 6.51 0.42
N THR A 192 -5.54 7.73 0.72
CA THR A 192 -6.57 7.99 1.73
C THR A 192 -7.75 8.67 1.07
N GLY A 193 -8.97 8.33 1.47
CA GLY A 193 -10.16 8.95 0.94
C GLY A 193 -11.29 9.10 1.96
N TRP A 194 -12.18 10.04 1.66
CA TRP A 194 -13.40 10.37 2.40
C TRP A 194 -14.55 10.54 1.40
N LEU A 195 -15.60 9.75 1.56
CA LEU A 195 -16.77 9.73 0.68
C LEU A 195 -17.88 10.68 1.15
N GLY A 196 -17.49 11.85 1.67
CA GLY A 196 -18.41 12.94 1.94
C GLY A 196 -18.83 13.68 0.66
N SER A 197 -19.53 14.81 0.82
CA SER A 197 -19.85 15.72 -0.27
C SER A 197 -19.04 17.01 -0.14
N PRO A 198 -18.02 17.26 -1.00
CA PRO A 198 -17.54 16.41 -2.09
C PRO A 198 -16.60 15.28 -1.62
N ALA A 199 -16.55 14.19 -2.39
CA ALA A 199 -15.65 13.09 -2.11
C ALA A 199 -14.19 13.49 -2.40
N LYS A 200 -13.30 13.17 -1.48
CA LYS A 200 -11.86 13.45 -1.56
C LYS A 200 -11.10 12.14 -1.53
N VAL A 201 -10.13 11.99 -2.41
CA VAL A 201 -9.18 10.87 -2.41
C VAL A 201 -7.83 11.45 -2.81
N GLU A 202 -6.80 11.18 -2.01
CA GLU A 202 -5.47 11.75 -2.17
C GLU A 202 -4.40 10.69 -1.94
N ALA A 203 -3.23 10.91 -2.56
CA ALA A 203 -2.05 10.11 -2.33
C ALA A 203 -1.02 10.90 -1.52
N HIS A 204 -0.33 10.22 -0.63
CA HIS A 204 0.69 10.84 0.23
C HIS A 204 1.73 9.80 0.68
N GLY A 205 2.86 10.25 1.24
CA GLY A 205 3.79 9.37 1.92
C GLY A 205 3.25 8.86 3.25
N MET A 206 3.89 7.84 3.81
CA MET A 206 3.54 7.32 5.13
C MET A 206 3.75 8.40 6.19
N TYR A 207 2.82 8.52 7.13
CA TYR A 207 3.05 9.23 8.39
C TYR A 207 4.17 8.53 9.16
N MET A 208 5.08 9.32 9.72
CA MET A 208 6.28 8.79 10.40
C MET A 208 5.92 7.88 11.59
N GLU A 209 4.76 8.11 12.24
CA GLU A 209 4.33 7.38 13.44
C GLU A 209 3.11 6.47 13.22
N GLY A 210 2.43 6.57 12.07
CA GLY A 210 1.10 5.95 11.85
C GLY A 210 0.95 5.12 10.58
N GLY A 211 2.02 5.00 9.78
CA GLY A 211 1.94 4.37 8.47
C GLY A 211 1.01 5.15 7.55
N CYS A 212 -0.03 4.53 6.99
CA CYS A 212 -0.96 5.26 6.11
C CYS A 212 -2.08 5.99 6.85
N MET A 213 -2.40 5.57 8.08
CA MET A 213 -3.45 6.20 8.86
C MET A 213 -2.92 7.48 9.52
N GLU A 214 -3.69 8.57 9.41
CA GLU A 214 -3.34 9.80 10.12
C GLU A 214 -3.38 9.55 11.64
N PRO A 215 -2.25 9.77 12.35
CA PRO A 215 -2.22 9.63 13.80
C PRO A 215 -3.21 10.60 14.48
N ARG A 216 -3.93 10.09 15.49
CA ARG A 216 -4.91 10.86 16.26
C ARG A 216 -4.24 11.40 17.53
N GLY A 217 -4.04 12.72 17.59
CA GLY A 217 -3.60 13.43 18.80
C GLY A 217 -2.17 13.96 18.76
N GLY A 218 -1.95 15.07 19.48
CA GLY A 218 -0.65 15.60 19.92
C GLY A 218 -0.80 15.87 21.42
N HIS A 219 0.26 15.60 22.20
CA HIS A 219 0.25 15.64 23.66
C HIS A 219 -0.10 17.01 24.26
#